data_AF-A0A7S3RDC4-F1
#
_entry.id   AF-A0A7S3RDC4-F1
#
_cell.length_a   1.000
_cell.length_b   1.000
_cell.length_c   1.000
_cell.angle_alpha   90.00
_cell.angle_beta   90.00
_cell.angle_gamma   90.00
#
_symmetry.space_group_name_H-M   'P 1'
#
loop_
_entity.id
_entity.type
_entity.pdbx_description
1 polymer ?
#
loop_
_entity_poly.entity_id
_entity_poly.type
_entity_poly.pdbx_seq_one_letter_code
_entity_poly.pdbx_strand_id
1 'polypeptide(L)'
;KSVRIESVAEYNRGLFIITLDHIPTGCGAWPAFWLFGQDAEHVWPHWGELDIIEGVHLSNETMTTLHTTVGCDQRDVQPGVHFSTEWKSGLSKEADNCDIKAEGQWSNQGCSQKGPPNSMGPAFNAQGGGTFASEWDPQGGHVRTWFWPASTELP
;
A
#
# COMPACT_ATOMS: atom_id res chain seq x y z
N LYS A 1 4.41 -1.15 23.91
CA LYS A 1 2.94 -1.03 23.76
C LYS A 1 2.68 -0.22 22.50
N SER A 2 1.65 -0.55 21.72
CA SER A 2 1.28 0.13 20.46
C SER A 2 -0.24 0.34 20.41
N VAL A 3 -0.73 1.03 19.38
CA VAL A 3 -2.17 1.23 19.11
C VAL A 3 -2.50 0.84 17.68
N ARG A 4 -3.75 0.42 17.45
CA ARG A 4 -4.39 0.25 16.14
C ARG A 4 -5.67 1.07 16.19
N ILE A 5 -5.80 2.01 15.26
CA ILE A 5 -6.94 2.93 15.18
C ILE A 5 -7.68 2.60 13.90
N GLU A 6 -8.99 2.40 14.01
CA GLU A 6 -9.88 2.09 12.90
C GLU A 6 -10.93 3.20 12.79
N SER A 7 -11.28 3.58 11.56
CA SER A 7 -12.33 4.56 11.33
C SER A 7 -13.70 3.97 11.69
N VAL A 8 -14.59 4.80 12.24
CA VAL A 8 -16.01 4.43 12.41
C VAL A 8 -16.75 4.48 11.08
N ALA A 9 -16.33 5.39 10.19
CA ALA A 9 -16.87 5.49 8.85
C ALA A 9 -16.26 4.43 7.94
N GLU A 10 -17.11 3.85 7.09
CA GLU A 10 -16.75 2.93 6.03
C GLU A 10 -16.97 3.59 4.67
N TYR A 11 -16.20 3.17 3.68
CA TYR A 11 -16.21 3.73 2.34
C TYR A 11 -16.22 2.60 1.32
N ASN A 12 -16.89 2.80 0.19
CA ASN A 12 -16.92 1.86 -0.94
C ASN A 12 -16.31 2.42 -2.24
N ARG A 13 -15.73 3.62 -2.15
CA ARG A 13 -14.95 4.36 -3.15
C ARG A 13 -14.45 5.65 -2.49
N GLY A 14 -13.45 6.30 -3.08
CA GLY A 14 -13.08 7.65 -2.67
C GLY A 14 -11.64 8.03 -2.97
N LEU A 15 -11.31 9.27 -2.62
CA LEU A 15 -9.95 9.79 -2.58
C LEU A 15 -9.56 9.97 -1.11
N PHE A 16 -8.57 9.20 -0.67
CA PHE A 16 -8.05 9.19 0.70
C PHE A 16 -6.70 9.90 0.70
N ILE A 17 -6.58 10.98 1.47
CA ILE A 17 -5.37 11.80 1.52
C ILE A 17 -4.90 11.87 2.97
N ILE A 18 -3.61 11.62 3.19
CA ILE A 18 -2.97 11.79 4.48
C ILE A 18 -1.64 12.53 4.32
N THR A 19 -1.47 13.60 5.09
CA THR A 19 -0.21 14.33 5.22
C THR A 19 0.40 14.01 6.57
N LEU A 20 1.67 13.59 6.56
CA LEU A 20 2.37 13.13 7.74
C LEU A 20 3.71 13.86 7.84
N ASP A 21 3.98 14.48 8.98
CA ASP A 21 5.32 15.02 9.28
C ASP A 21 6.31 13.92 9.66
N HIS A 22 5.79 12.76 10.14
CA HIS A 22 6.60 11.67 10.68
C HIS A 22 5.87 10.32 10.65
N ILE A 23 6.60 9.24 10.36
CA ILE A 23 6.16 7.84 10.37
C ILE A 23 7.02 7.02 11.35
N PRO A 24 6.47 6.01 12.05
CA PRO A 24 7.26 5.13 12.91
C PRO A 24 8.38 4.41 12.14
N THR A 25 9.55 4.27 12.75
CA THR A 25 10.70 3.57 12.14
C THR A 25 11.58 2.95 13.22
N GLY A 26 12.23 1.83 12.90
CA GLY A 26 13.16 1.15 13.80
C GLY A 26 13.18 -0.36 13.60
N CYS A 27 14.26 -1.03 14.03
CA CYS A 27 14.36 -2.47 13.96
C CYS A 27 13.17 -3.15 14.69
N GLY A 28 12.36 -3.88 13.92
CA GLY A 28 11.17 -4.58 14.42
C GLY A 28 9.88 -3.76 14.38
N ALA A 29 9.94 -2.51 13.92
CA ALA A 29 8.76 -1.73 13.61
C ALA A 29 8.08 -2.25 12.33
N TRP A 30 6.75 -2.21 12.32
CA TRP A 30 5.91 -2.48 11.16
C TRP A 30 4.69 -1.54 11.17
N PRO A 31 4.88 -0.25 10.84
CA PRO A 31 3.77 0.68 10.68
C PRO A 31 2.99 0.44 9.38
N ALA A 32 1.69 0.74 9.43
CA ALA A 32 0.81 0.72 8.26
C ALA A 32 -0.25 1.83 8.33
N PHE A 33 -0.61 2.40 7.18
CA PHE A 33 -1.84 3.15 6.94
C PHE A 33 -2.53 2.51 5.72
N TRP A 34 -3.69 1.93 5.96
CA TRP A 34 -4.31 0.96 5.07
C TRP A 34 -5.82 1.01 5.18
N LEU A 35 -6.49 0.50 4.14
CA LEU A 35 -7.93 0.29 4.08
C LEU A 35 -8.20 -1.21 4.05
N PHE A 36 -9.26 -1.66 4.72
CA PHE A 36 -9.69 -3.05 4.65
C PHE A 36 -11.19 -3.18 4.79
N GLY A 37 -11.71 -4.29 4.27
CA GLY A 37 -13.09 -4.69 4.49
C GLY A 37 -13.17 -6.04 5.19
N GLN A 38 -14.09 -6.15 6.13
CA GLN A 38 -14.56 -7.42 6.68
C GLN A 38 -15.96 -7.23 7.28
N ASP A 39 -16.74 -8.29 7.32
CA ASP A 39 -17.97 -8.35 8.11
C ASP A 39 -18.10 -9.73 8.77
N ALA A 40 -19.23 -10.01 9.41
CA ALA A 40 -19.44 -11.26 10.16
C ALA A 40 -19.47 -12.49 9.23
N GLU A 41 -19.88 -12.32 7.98
CA GLU A 41 -20.02 -13.37 6.98
C GLU A 41 -18.78 -13.46 6.06
N HIS A 42 -18.04 -12.36 5.93
CA HIS A 42 -16.94 -12.19 4.99
C HIS A 42 -15.70 -11.72 5.74
N VAL A 43 -14.98 -12.70 6.30
CA VAL A 43 -13.68 -12.44 6.92
C VAL A 43 -12.65 -12.07 5.86
N TRP A 44 -11.70 -11.22 6.24
CA TRP A 44 -10.56 -10.89 5.41
C TRP A 44 -9.89 -12.16 4.84
N PRO A 45 -9.42 -12.16 3.56
CA PRO A 45 -9.36 -11.02 2.63
C PRO A 45 -10.57 -10.95 1.68
N HIS A 46 -11.76 -11.42 2.07
CA HIS A 46 -12.91 -11.50 1.15
C HIS A 46 -13.27 -10.13 0.53
N TRP A 47 -13.25 -9.06 1.31
CA TRP A 47 -13.46 -7.69 0.80
C TRP A 47 -12.18 -6.96 0.42
N GLY A 48 -11.05 -7.66 0.52
CA GLY A 48 -9.73 -7.14 0.21
C GLY A 48 -9.18 -6.17 1.23
N GLU A 49 -7.95 -5.76 0.95
CA GLU A 49 -7.15 -4.82 1.72
C GLU A 49 -6.25 -4.03 0.75
N LEU A 50 -6.09 -2.74 1.04
CA LEU A 50 -5.21 -1.81 0.35
C LEU A 50 -4.28 -1.15 1.36
N ASP A 51 -3.02 -1.56 1.32
CA ASP A 51 -1.94 -0.89 2.04
C ASP A 51 -1.48 0.32 1.23
N ILE A 52 -1.80 1.52 1.72
CA ILE A 52 -1.36 2.77 1.09
C ILE A 52 0.09 3.04 1.51
N ILE A 53 0.35 2.91 2.80
CA ILE A 53 1.68 3.06 3.40
C ILE A 53 1.96 1.82 4.23
N GLU A 54 3.02 1.09 3.91
CA GLU A 54 3.49 -0.04 4.71
C GLU A 54 5.02 -0.15 4.64
N GLY A 55 5.66 -0.45 5.76
CA GLY A 55 7.09 -0.68 5.80
C GLY A 55 7.48 -1.53 6.99
N VAL A 56 8.64 -2.18 6.90
CA VAL A 56 9.19 -3.00 7.98
C VAL A 56 10.59 -2.53 8.33
N HIS A 57 10.94 -2.66 9.61
CA HIS A 57 12.25 -2.29 10.13
C HIS A 57 12.65 -0.84 9.80
N LEU A 58 13.66 -0.69 8.95
CA LEU A 58 14.24 0.56 8.50
C LEU A 58 14.01 0.78 6.99
N SER A 59 12.95 0.20 6.42
CA SER A 59 12.59 0.38 5.01
C SER A 59 12.64 1.86 4.61
N ASN A 60 13.33 2.13 3.49
CA ASN A 60 13.44 3.48 2.93
C ASN A 60 12.32 3.82 1.95
N GLU A 61 11.57 2.80 1.53
CA GLU A 61 10.51 2.88 0.52
C GLU A 61 9.26 2.23 1.10
N THR A 62 8.10 2.84 0.87
CA THR A 62 6.82 2.23 1.23
C THR A 62 6.57 1.01 0.34
N MET A 63 5.73 0.10 0.82
CA MET A 63 5.12 -0.95 0.03
C MET A 63 3.65 -0.57 -0.11
N THR A 64 3.19 -0.44 -1.34
CA THR A 64 1.76 -0.26 -1.63
C THR A 64 1.25 -1.58 -2.16
N THR A 65 0.35 -2.20 -1.40
CA THR A 65 -0.03 -3.61 -1.61
C THR A 65 -1.54 -3.76 -1.66
N LEU A 66 -2.02 -4.60 -2.56
CA LEU A 66 -3.39 -5.12 -2.49
C LEU A 66 -3.36 -6.59 -2.08
N HIS A 67 -4.22 -6.93 -1.13
CA HIS A 67 -4.51 -8.30 -0.73
C HIS A 67 -5.95 -8.63 -1.09
N THR A 68 -6.16 -9.70 -1.84
CA THR A 68 -7.49 -10.15 -2.28
C THR A 68 -7.63 -11.66 -2.14
N THR A 69 -8.83 -12.17 -2.40
CA THR A 69 -9.01 -13.57 -2.83
C THR A 69 -8.60 -13.71 -4.30
N VAL A 70 -8.66 -14.95 -4.84
CA VAL A 70 -8.44 -15.23 -6.27
C VAL A 70 -9.26 -14.31 -7.18
N GLY A 71 -8.67 -13.89 -8.30
CA GLY A 71 -9.36 -13.14 -9.37
C GLY A 71 -8.78 -11.76 -9.68
N CYS A 72 -7.82 -11.27 -8.88
CA CYS A 72 -7.10 -10.03 -9.16
C CYS A 72 -5.64 -10.34 -9.52
N ASP A 73 -5.33 -10.35 -10.82
CA ASP A 73 -3.99 -10.58 -11.34
C ASP A 73 -3.58 -9.38 -12.20
N GLN A 74 -2.52 -8.68 -11.78
CA GLN A 74 -2.02 -7.46 -12.40
C GLN A 74 -0.78 -7.70 -13.27
N ARG A 75 -0.57 -8.91 -13.79
CA ARG A 75 0.56 -9.22 -14.71
C ARG A 75 0.69 -8.30 -15.92
N ASP A 76 -0.42 -7.68 -16.35
CA ASP A 76 -0.44 -6.76 -17.51
C ASP A 76 -0.13 -5.30 -17.11
N VAL A 77 -0.06 -5.00 -15.80
CA VAL A 77 0.28 -3.68 -15.25
C VAL A 77 1.80 -3.51 -15.22
N GLN A 78 2.31 -2.84 -16.24
CA GLN A 78 3.75 -2.66 -16.47
C GLN A 78 4.36 -1.44 -15.75
N PRO A 79 5.49 -1.62 -15.03
CA PRO A 79 6.39 -0.54 -14.60
C PRO A 79 6.76 0.42 -15.73
N GLY A 80 6.81 1.72 -15.44
CA GLY A 80 7.16 2.77 -16.41
C GLY A 80 6.06 3.11 -17.43
N VAL A 81 4.98 2.31 -17.49
CA VAL A 81 3.81 2.57 -18.35
C VAL A 81 2.60 2.95 -17.49
N HIS A 82 2.27 2.12 -16.50
CA HIS A 82 1.09 2.29 -15.66
C HIS A 82 1.41 2.90 -14.29
N PHE A 83 2.62 2.69 -13.78
CA PHE A 83 3.12 3.25 -12.53
C PHE A 83 4.62 3.56 -12.63
N SER A 84 5.13 4.42 -11.76
CA SER A 84 6.46 5.04 -11.90
C SER A 84 7.62 4.26 -11.28
N THR A 85 7.33 3.15 -10.59
CA THR A 85 8.30 2.38 -9.81
C THR A 85 8.33 0.92 -10.28
N GLU A 86 8.59 -0.04 -9.38
CA GLU A 86 8.75 -1.45 -9.70
C GLU A 86 7.87 -2.33 -8.80
N TRP A 87 7.52 -3.51 -9.29
CA TRP A 87 6.99 -4.57 -8.45
C TRP A 87 8.03 -5.03 -7.42
N LYS A 88 7.56 -5.45 -6.23
CA LYS A 88 8.38 -6.20 -5.29
C LYS A 88 8.60 -7.61 -5.84
N SER A 89 9.73 -8.22 -5.50
CA SER A 89 10.00 -9.61 -5.88
C SER A 89 9.19 -10.57 -5.01
N GLY A 90 8.50 -11.51 -5.64
CA GLY A 90 7.99 -12.71 -5.01
C GLY A 90 9.05 -13.80 -4.87
N LEU A 91 8.60 -15.04 -4.67
CA LEU A 91 9.48 -16.20 -4.52
C LEU A 91 10.16 -16.57 -5.84
N SER A 92 9.42 -16.50 -6.95
CA SER A 92 9.90 -16.90 -8.29
C SER A 92 9.40 -15.99 -9.43
N LYS A 93 8.62 -14.95 -9.12
CA LYS A 93 8.09 -13.95 -10.06
C LYS A 93 7.91 -12.60 -9.37
N GLU A 94 7.51 -11.58 -10.12
CA GLU A 94 7.05 -10.31 -9.54
C GLU A 94 5.81 -10.53 -8.67
N ALA A 95 5.63 -9.70 -7.65
CA ALA A 95 4.45 -9.68 -6.81
C ALA A 95 3.32 -8.90 -7.49
N ASP A 96 2.79 -9.44 -8.58
CA ASP A 96 1.79 -8.81 -9.44
C ASP A 96 0.39 -9.45 -9.30
N ASN A 97 0.25 -10.56 -8.58
CA ASN A 97 -1.04 -11.20 -8.32
C ASN A 97 -1.50 -10.91 -6.88
N CYS A 98 -2.69 -10.34 -6.74
CA CYS A 98 -3.15 -9.82 -5.46
C CYS A 98 -3.75 -10.89 -4.55
N ASP A 99 -3.95 -12.12 -5.04
CA ASP A 99 -4.35 -13.26 -4.22
C ASP A 99 -3.28 -13.53 -3.14
N ILE A 100 -3.71 -13.57 -1.88
CA ILE A 100 -2.85 -13.92 -0.74
C ILE A 100 -2.22 -15.32 -0.84
N LYS A 101 -2.73 -16.16 -1.75
CA LYS A 101 -2.25 -17.53 -2.04
C LYS A 101 -1.66 -17.66 -3.46
N ALA A 102 -1.31 -16.56 -4.12
CA ALA A 102 -0.73 -16.59 -5.46
C ALA A 102 0.54 -17.46 -5.54
N GLU A 103 0.57 -18.38 -6.51
CA GLU A 103 1.74 -19.22 -6.77
C GLU A 103 2.92 -18.37 -7.24
N GLY A 104 4.13 -18.69 -6.76
CA GLY A 104 5.36 -17.97 -7.11
C GLY A 104 5.57 -16.64 -6.36
N GLN A 105 4.65 -16.26 -5.48
CA GLN A 105 4.80 -15.17 -4.51
C GLN A 105 5.02 -15.70 -3.09
N TRP A 106 5.49 -14.85 -2.18
CA TRP A 106 5.56 -15.21 -0.76
C TRP A 106 4.15 -15.38 -0.19
N SER A 107 4.02 -16.19 0.86
CA SER A 107 2.72 -16.37 1.53
C SER A 107 2.19 -15.03 2.03
N ASN A 108 0.93 -14.74 1.69
CA ASN A 108 0.28 -13.47 2.02
C ASN A 108 0.96 -12.22 1.45
N GLN A 109 1.67 -12.33 0.31
CA GLN A 109 2.37 -11.16 -0.23
C GLN A 109 1.42 -10.15 -0.88
N GLY A 110 0.33 -10.62 -1.51
CA GLY A 110 -0.48 -9.77 -2.38
C GLY A 110 0.31 -9.22 -3.57
N CYS A 111 -0.28 -8.28 -4.31
CA CYS A 111 0.39 -7.59 -5.39
C CYS A 111 0.98 -6.29 -4.84
N SER A 112 2.30 -6.19 -4.80
CA SER A 112 3.01 -5.18 -3.99
C SER A 112 3.98 -4.36 -4.85
N GLN A 113 3.74 -3.06 -4.92
CA GLN A 113 4.60 -2.10 -5.60
C GLN A 113 5.54 -1.41 -4.61
N LYS A 114 6.78 -1.18 -5.03
CA LYS A 114 7.72 -0.30 -4.30
C LYS A 114 7.25 1.14 -4.45
N GLY A 115 7.18 1.87 -3.34
CA GLY A 115 7.12 3.32 -3.38
C GLY A 115 8.44 3.92 -3.89
N PRO A 116 8.46 5.21 -4.25
CA PRO A 116 9.68 5.90 -4.61
C PRO A 116 10.65 6.00 -3.41
N PRO A 117 11.95 6.23 -3.63
CA PRO A 117 12.91 6.41 -2.55
C PRO A 117 12.49 7.49 -1.55
N ASN A 118 12.80 7.25 -0.27
CA ASN A 118 12.50 8.15 0.86
C ASN A 118 11.00 8.35 1.15
N SER A 119 10.12 7.51 0.59
CA SER A 119 8.71 7.46 0.95
C SER A 119 8.45 6.77 2.29
N MET A 120 9.47 6.25 2.96
CA MET A 120 9.32 5.57 4.24
C MET A 120 10.53 5.78 5.16
N GLY A 121 10.32 5.50 6.45
CA GLY A 121 11.42 5.31 7.39
C GLY A 121 12.17 6.59 7.76
N PRO A 122 13.46 6.48 8.14
CA PRO A 122 14.21 7.63 8.65
C PRO A 122 14.37 8.77 7.62
N ALA A 123 14.46 8.45 6.33
CA ALA A 123 14.63 9.45 5.28
C ALA A 123 13.36 10.28 5.06
N PHE A 124 12.18 9.64 5.10
CA PHE A 124 10.88 10.33 5.09
C PHE A 124 10.81 11.36 6.22
N ASN A 125 11.12 10.93 7.45
CA ASN A 125 11.08 11.79 8.63
C ASN A 125 12.10 12.93 8.56
N ALA A 126 13.31 12.66 8.06
CA ALA A 126 14.37 13.66 7.93
C ALA A 126 14.05 14.74 6.88
N GLN A 127 13.18 14.45 5.92
CA GLN A 127 12.72 15.39 4.89
C GLN A 127 11.48 16.20 5.32
N GLY A 128 11.02 16.04 6.56
CA GLY A 128 9.80 16.68 7.05
C GLY A 128 8.52 15.94 6.65
N GLY A 129 8.66 14.70 6.18
CA GLY A 129 7.55 13.83 5.83
C GLY A 129 7.00 14.04 4.42
N GLY A 130 5.68 14.01 4.27
CA GLY A 130 5.02 14.19 2.98
C GLY A 130 3.56 13.74 2.96
N THR A 131 2.99 13.78 1.76
CA THR A 131 1.57 13.51 1.53
C THR A 131 1.39 12.28 0.65
N PHE A 132 0.54 11.37 1.11
CA PHE A 132 0.05 10.23 0.34
C PHE A 132 -1.39 10.47 -0.08
N ALA A 133 -1.70 10.15 -1.33
CA ALA A 133 -3.09 10.06 -1.80
C ALA A 133 -3.34 8.66 -2.37
N SER A 134 -4.54 8.14 -2.13
CA SER A 134 -5.03 6.92 -2.76
C SER A 134 -6.43 7.13 -3.28
N GLU A 135 -6.62 6.87 -4.57
CA GLU A 135 -7.93 6.83 -5.21
C GLU A 135 -8.37 5.39 -5.35
N TRP A 136 -9.56 5.09 -4.85
CA TRP A 136 -10.29 3.85 -5.13
C TRP A 136 -11.53 4.18 -5.96
N ASP A 137 -11.49 3.84 -7.24
CA ASP A 137 -12.58 4.04 -8.18
C ASP A 137 -13.06 2.69 -8.77
N PRO A 138 -14.11 2.09 -8.18
CA PRO A 138 -14.68 0.85 -8.70
C PRO A 138 -15.38 1.04 -10.05
N GLN A 139 -15.80 2.27 -10.42
CA GLN A 139 -16.43 2.51 -11.73
C GLN A 139 -15.38 2.61 -12.84
N GLY A 140 -14.28 3.29 -12.56
CA GLY A 140 -13.11 3.34 -13.42
C GLY A 140 -12.24 2.08 -13.38
N GLY A 141 -12.53 1.13 -12.48
CA GLY A 141 -11.85 -0.16 -12.39
C GLY A 141 -10.39 -0.07 -11.95
N HIS A 142 -10.04 0.91 -11.11
CA HIS A 142 -8.66 1.11 -10.69
C HIS A 142 -8.51 1.54 -9.23
N VAL A 143 -7.34 1.24 -8.71
CA VAL A 143 -6.76 1.87 -7.51
C VAL A 143 -5.49 2.58 -7.97
N ARG A 144 -5.31 3.82 -7.53
CA ARG A 144 -4.10 4.61 -7.82
C ARG A 144 -3.56 5.22 -6.55
N THR A 145 -2.24 5.34 -6.47
CA THR A 145 -1.56 5.92 -5.31
C THR A 145 -0.51 6.92 -5.76
N TRP A 146 -0.37 7.98 -4.99
CA TRP A 146 0.61 9.03 -5.19
C TRP A 146 1.31 9.36 -3.89
N PHE A 147 2.55 9.80 -4.02
CA PHE A 147 3.35 10.32 -2.93
C PHE A 147 4.04 11.61 -3.37
N TRP A 148 3.94 12.63 -2.53
CA TRP A 148 4.67 13.89 -2.64
C TRP A 148 5.49 14.10 -1.36
N PRO A 149 6.83 14.22 -1.46
CA PRO A 149 7.63 14.70 -0.33
C PRO A 149 7.09 16.05 0.19
N ALA A 150 7.31 16.33 1.47
CA ALA A 150 6.88 17.58 2.08
C ALA A 150 7.28 18.80 1.24
N SER A 151 6.36 19.77 1.11
CA SER A 151 6.53 20.99 0.30
C SER A 151 6.58 20.77 -1.21
N THR A 152 6.18 19.60 -1.71
CA THR A 152 6.03 19.32 -3.15
C THR A 152 4.60 18.95 -3.53
N GLU A 153 3.66 19.08 -2.59
CA GLU A 153 2.25 18.88 -2.83
C GLU A 153 1.74 19.82 -3.93
N LEU A 154 0.82 19.32 -4.76
CA LEU A 154 0.13 20.15 -5.73
C LEU A 154 -0.83 21.11 -4.98
N PRO A 155 -0.93 22.39 -5.40
CA PRO A 155 -1.82 23.38 -4.79
C PRO A 155 -3.30 23.06 -4.96
#